data_AF-A0A2P0ZDJ6-F1
#
_entry.id   AF-A0A2P0ZDJ6-F1
#
_cell.length_a   1.000
_cell.length_b   1.000
_cell.length_c   1.000
_cell.angle_alpha   90.00
_cell.angle_beta   90.00
_cell.angle_gamma   90.00
#
_symmetry.space_group_name_H-M   'P 1'
#
loop_
_entity.id
_entity.type
_entity.pdbx_description
1 polymer ?
#
loop_
_entity_poly.entity_id
_entity_poly.type
_entity_poly.pdbx_seq_one_letter_code
_entity_poly.pdbx_strand_id
1 'polypeptide(L)'
;GAAVGTVSGLLSWGLKQAEEANKTPDKPDKVWRIQAGRGFNNFPHKEYDLYKSLLSSKIDGGWDWGNAARHYWVKGGQWNKLEVDMKDAVGTYKLSGLINFTGGDLDVNMQKATLRLGQFNGNSFTSYKDSADRTTRVDFNAKNILIDNFLEINNRVGSGAGRKASSTVLTLQASEGITSSKNAEISLYDGATLNLASSSVKLMGNVWMGRLQYVGAYLAPSYSTINTSKVTGEVNFNHLTVGDH
;
A
#
# COMPACT_ATOMS: atom_id res chain seq x y z
N GLY A 1 41.00 -23.04 4.20
CA GLY A 1 39.61 -23.18 4.68
C GLY A 1 38.69 -22.68 3.59
N ALA A 2 37.89 -23.57 3.02
CA ALA A 2 36.93 -23.21 1.97
C ALA A 2 35.84 -22.31 2.58
N ALA A 3 35.79 -21.06 2.13
CA ALA A 3 34.66 -20.19 2.41
C ALA A 3 33.46 -20.74 1.64
N VAL A 4 32.50 -21.31 2.36
CA VAL A 4 31.20 -21.72 1.83
C VAL A 4 30.43 -20.44 1.52
N GLY A 5 30.61 -19.93 0.30
CA GLY A 5 29.73 -18.94 -0.26
C GLY A 5 28.36 -19.60 -0.46
N THR A 6 27.41 -19.27 0.40
CA THR A 6 26.00 -19.57 0.14
C THR A 6 25.60 -18.84 -1.12
N VAL A 7 25.59 -19.57 -2.24
CA VAL A 7 24.89 -19.19 -3.46
C VAL A 7 23.41 -19.15 -3.12
N SER A 8 22.93 -18.01 -2.63
CA SER A 8 21.50 -17.75 -2.54
C SER A 8 21.02 -17.63 -3.98
N GLY A 9 20.55 -18.75 -4.55
CA GLY A 9 20.14 -18.81 -5.95
C GLY A 9 19.16 -17.68 -6.27
N LEU A 10 19.31 -17.04 -7.43
CA LEU A 10 18.28 -16.14 -7.95
C LEU A 10 16.96 -16.93 -7.95
N LEU A 11 16.08 -16.62 -7.01
CA LEU A 11 14.74 -17.20 -6.99
C LEU A 11 14.00 -16.63 -8.21
N SER A 12 13.29 -17.48 -8.94
CA SER A 12 12.45 -16.97 -10.02
C SER A 12 11.29 -16.16 -9.43
N TRP A 13 10.76 -15.22 -10.21
CA TRP A 13 9.58 -14.45 -9.82
C TRP A 13 8.40 -15.37 -9.42
N GLY A 14 8.21 -16.49 -10.13
CA GLY A 14 7.12 -17.44 -9.83
C GLY A 14 7.26 -18.11 -8.46
N LEU A 15 8.48 -18.43 -8.02
CA LEU A 15 8.71 -18.95 -6.66
C LEU A 15 8.42 -17.89 -5.60
N LYS A 16 8.86 -16.65 -5.83
CA LYS A 16 8.59 -15.53 -4.91
C LYS A 16 7.13 -15.16 -4.80
N GLN A 17 6.41 -15.16 -5.92
CA GLN A 17 4.97 -14.94 -5.93
C GLN A 17 4.25 -16.04 -5.16
N ALA A 18 4.62 -17.32 -5.36
CA ALA A 18 4.02 -18.44 -4.64
C ALA A 18 4.33 -18.40 -3.13
N GLU A 19 5.53 -17.99 -2.74
CA GLU A 19 5.92 -17.80 -1.35
C GLU A 19 5.05 -16.73 -0.67
N GLU A 20 4.94 -15.54 -1.26
CA GLU A 20 4.14 -14.44 -0.71
C GLU A 20 2.63 -14.74 -0.73
N ALA A 21 2.12 -15.36 -1.79
CA ALA A 21 0.69 -15.72 -1.89
C ALA A 21 0.26 -16.76 -0.85
N ASN A 22 1.17 -17.64 -0.42
CA ASN A 22 0.90 -18.66 0.60
C ASN A 22 1.27 -18.20 2.02
N LYS A 23 1.86 -17.00 2.17
CA LYS A 23 2.24 -16.48 3.48
C LYS A 23 0.98 -16.12 4.27
N THR A 24 0.79 -16.79 5.41
CA THR A 24 -0.30 -16.47 6.34
C THR A 24 -0.11 -15.05 6.86
N PRO A 25 -1.18 -14.23 6.98
CA PRO A 25 -1.08 -12.92 7.61
C PRO A 25 -0.44 -12.99 9.00
N ASP A 26 0.47 -12.06 9.27
CA ASP A 26 1.14 -11.96 10.55
C ASP A 26 0.10 -11.71 11.66
N LYS A 27 0.16 -12.48 12.75
CA LYS A 27 -0.78 -12.28 13.86
C LYS A 27 -0.48 -10.93 14.54
N PRO A 28 -1.43 -9.98 14.58
CA PRO A 28 -1.19 -8.71 15.24
C PRO A 28 -1.22 -8.87 16.77
N ASP A 29 -0.38 -8.13 17.47
CA ASP A 29 -0.40 -8.14 18.95
C ASP A 29 -1.67 -7.45 19.48
N LYS A 30 -2.09 -6.39 18.79
CA LYS A 30 -3.29 -5.63 19.11
C LYS A 30 -4.07 -5.25 17.87
N VAL A 31 -5.40 -5.32 17.97
CA VAL A 31 -6.33 -4.82 16.96
C VAL A 31 -7.07 -3.60 17.48
N TRP A 32 -6.82 -2.46 16.87
CA TRP A 32 -7.56 -1.22 17.09
C TRP A 32 -8.76 -1.16 16.16
N ARG A 33 -9.89 -0.66 16.68
CA ARG A 33 -11.12 -0.52 15.91
C ARG A 33 -11.63 0.91 15.97
N ILE A 34 -12.05 1.42 14.82
CA ILE A 34 -12.78 2.67 14.67
C ILE A 34 -14.08 2.35 13.95
N GLN A 35 -15.19 2.82 14.50
CA GLN A 35 -16.48 2.78 13.83
C GLN A 35 -16.88 4.21 13.50
N ALA A 36 -17.12 4.50 12.22
CA ALA A 36 -17.57 5.82 11.81
C ALA A 36 -18.97 6.11 12.37
N GLY A 37 -19.12 7.21 13.10
CA GLY A 37 -20.37 7.60 13.74
C GLY A 37 -21.42 8.17 12.75
N ARG A 38 -22.60 8.51 13.29
CA ARG A 38 -23.80 9.00 12.54
C ARG A 38 -23.61 10.30 11.73
N GLY A 39 -22.42 10.90 11.70
CA GLY A 39 -22.14 12.13 10.95
C GLY A 39 -21.65 11.90 9.51
N PHE A 40 -21.29 10.66 9.17
CA PHE A 40 -20.65 10.29 7.91
C PHE A 40 -21.60 9.65 6.89
N ASN A 41 -22.83 9.31 7.28
CA ASN A 41 -23.82 8.62 6.45
C ASN A 41 -24.87 9.55 5.81
N ASN A 42 -24.88 10.85 6.15
CA ASN A 42 -25.95 11.76 5.73
C ASN A 42 -25.57 12.73 4.60
N PHE A 43 -24.28 12.85 4.24
CA PHE A 43 -23.81 13.88 3.32
C PHE A 43 -23.10 13.29 2.09
N PRO A 44 -23.85 12.83 1.06
CA PRO A 44 -23.31 12.08 -0.07
C PRO A 44 -22.38 12.88 -1.00
N HIS A 45 -22.41 14.20 -0.94
CA HIS A 45 -21.56 15.08 -1.76
C HIS A 45 -20.43 15.74 -0.96
N LYS A 46 -20.30 15.41 0.33
CA LYS A 46 -19.27 16.00 1.18
C LYS A 46 -17.94 15.28 0.96
N GLU A 47 -16.88 16.07 0.96
CA GLU A 47 -15.52 15.58 0.94
C GLU A 47 -14.94 15.59 2.35
N TYR A 48 -14.25 14.50 2.71
CA TYR A 48 -13.66 14.30 4.03
C TYR A 48 -12.17 13.99 3.87
N ASP A 49 -11.34 14.53 4.77
CA ASP A 49 -9.95 14.12 4.94
C ASP A 49 -9.93 12.84 5.80
N LEU A 50 -9.70 11.68 5.18
CA LEU A 50 -9.75 10.36 5.82
C LEU A 50 -8.72 10.27 6.95
N TYR A 51 -7.52 10.82 6.73
CA TYR A 51 -6.45 10.77 7.71
C TYR A 51 -6.82 11.59 8.94
N LYS A 52 -7.17 12.87 8.76
CA LYS A 52 -7.49 13.74 9.90
C LYS A 52 -8.75 13.30 10.63
N SER A 53 -9.78 12.89 9.90
CA SER A 53 -11.09 12.58 10.50
C SER A 53 -11.11 11.27 11.29
N LEU A 54 -10.35 10.25 10.85
CA LEU A 54 -10.47 8.90 11.40
C LEU A 54 -9.11 8.30 11.77
N LEU A 55 -8.17 8.26 10.82
CA LEU A 55 -6.94 7.48 11.00
C LEU A 55 -5.97 8.09 12.01
N SER A 56 -5.88 9.43 12.10
CA SER A 56 -4.90 10.15 12.94
C SER A 56 -4.97 9.81 14.42
N SER A 57 -6.11 9.29 14.90
CA SER A 57 -6.29 8.86 16.29
C SER A 57 -5.58 7.54 16.62
N LYS A 58 -5.31 6.73 15.60
CA LYS A 58 -4.75 5.37 15.69
C LYS A 58 -3.55 5.14 14.76
N ILE A 59 -3.05 6.18 14.10
CA ILE A 59 -1.78 6.17 13.39
C ILE A 59 -0.83 7.10 14.14
N ASP A 60 0.23 6.51 14.68
CA ASP A 60 1.32 7.27 15.29
C ASP A 60 2.32 7.66 14.18
N GLY A 61 3.15 8.67 14.46
CA GLY A 61 4.21 9.08 13.56
C GLY A 61 5.43 9.58 14.33
N GLY A 62 6.59 9.48 13.69
CA GLY A 62 7.87 9.85 14.30
C GLY A 62 8.97 10.05 13.27
N TRP A 63 10.18 10.27 13.77
CA TRP A 63 11.38 10.46 12.97
C TRP A 63 12.27 9.22 13.05
N ASP A 64 12.56 8.61 11.90
CA ASP A 64 13.59 7.58 11.80
C ASP A 64 14.94 8.26 11.53
N TRP A 65 15.83 8.23 12.53
CA TRP A 65 17.17 8.83 12.43
C TRP A 65 18.08 8.12 11.43
N GLY A 66 17.98 6.80 11.31
CA GLY A 66 18.82 6.02 10.40
C GLY A 66 18.48 6.28 8.93
N ASN A 67 17.20 6.53 8.66
CA ASN A 67 16.70 6.84 7.31
C ASN A 67 16.53 8.35 7.06
N ALA A 68 16.71 9.19 8.08
CA ALA A 68 16.51 10.64 8.03
C ALA A 68 15.15 11.05 7.43
N ALA A 69 14.08 10.41 7.87
CA ALA A 69 12.73 10.66 7.36
C ALA A 69 11.65 10.50 8.41
N ARG A 70 10.53 11.21 8.21
CA ARG A 70 9.29 10.93 8.93
C ARG A 70 8.67 9.65 8.40
N HIS A 71 8.08 8.89 9.31
CA HIS A 71 7.33 7.69 9.00
C HIS A 71 6.15 7.51 9.96
N TYR A 72 5.21 6.67 9.56
CA TYR A 72 3.95 6.43 10.28
C TYR A 72 3.71 4.94 10.48
N TRP A 73 2.96 4.58 11.52
CA TRP A 73 2.62 3.19 11.82
C TRP A 73 1.33 3.12 12.63
N VAL A 74 0.69 1.94 12.68
CA VAL A 74 -0.47 1.72 13.54
C VAL A 74 -0.08 1.91 15.01
N LYS A 75 -0.98 2.54 15.77
CA LYS A 75 -0.73 2.93 17.16
C LYS A 75 -0.11 1.81 18.00
N GLY A 76 1.00 2.12 18.65
CA GLY A 76 1.73 1.19 19.51
C GLY A 76 2.68 0.22 18.80
N GLY A 77 2.89 0.33 17.48
CA GLY A 77 3.94 -0.41 16.76
C GLY A 77 3.49 -1.01 15.42
N GLN A 78 4.46 -1.35 14.56
CA GLN A 78 4.26 -1.92 13.22
C GLN A 78 3.67 -3.35 13.22
N TRP A 79 3.54 -3.96 14.39
CA TRP A 79 2.99 -5.31 14.60
C TRP A 79 1.53 -5.28 15.07
N ASN A 80 0.86 -4.12 15.01
CA ASN A 80 -0.55 -3.96 15.36
C ASN A 80 -1.42 -3.78 14.12
N LYS A 81 -2.73 -3.95 14.28
CA LYS A 81 -3.73 -3.77 13.23
C LYS A 81 -4.70 -2.64 13.54
N LEU A 82 -5.13 -1.90 12.54
CA LEU A 82 -6.21 -0.93 12.58
C LEU A 82 -7.33 -1.33 11.62
N GLU A 83 -8.52 -1.53 12.16
CA GLU A 83 -9.75 -1.78 11.40
C GLU A 83 -10.67 -0.55 11.51
N VAL A 84 -11.09 -0.02 10.37
CA VAL A 84 -12.01 1.12 10.27
C VAL A 84 -13.29 0.67 9.58
N ASP A 85 -14.38 0.59 10.32
CA ASP A 85 -15.70 0.23 9.79
C ASP A 85 -16.52 1.49 9.49
N MET A 86 -16.78 1.71 8.22
CA MET A 86 -17.54 2.82 7.64
C MET A 86 -18.55 2.33 6.60
N LYS A 87 -19.07 1.11 6.70
CA LYS A 87 -19.95 0.51 5.67
C LYS A 87 -21.14 1.39 5.26
N ASP A 88 -21.65 2.20 6.19
CA ASP A 88 -22.76 3.12 5.94
C ASP A 88 -22.35 4.56 5.60
N ALA A 89 -21.06 4.86 5.63
CA ALA A 89 -20.56 6.18 5.27
C ALA A 89 -20.73 6.43 3.77
N VAL A 90 -21.13 7.66 3.45
CA VAL A 90 -21.28 8.16 2.07
C VAL A 90 -20.39 9.37 1.87
N GLY A 91 -20.26 9.82 0.63
CA GLY A 91 -19.37 10.93 0.26
C GLY A 91 -18.03 10.47 -0.29
N THR A 92 -17.10 11.41 -0.35
CA THR A 92 -15.76 11.19 -0.89
C THR A 92 -14.73 11.35 0.22
N TYR A 93 -13.89 10.34 0.43
CA TYR A 93 -12.86 10.34 1.45
C TYR A 93 -11.50 10.40 0.79
N LYS A 94 -10.70 11.36 1.22
CA LYS A 94 -9.41 11.68 0.63
C LYS A 94 -8.31 11.24 1.57
N LEU A 95 -7.39 10.43 1.06
CA LEU A 95 -6.12 10.16 1.73
C LEU A 95 -5.03 10.79 0.89
N SER A 96 -4.41 11.85 1.39
CA SER A 96 -3.41 12.63 0.65
C SER A 96 -2.28 13.01 1.60
N GLY A 97 -1.06 12.57 1.32
CA GLY A 97 0.13 12.89 2.10
C GLY A 97 0.46 11.89 3.22
N LEU A 98 -0.15 10.70 3.23
CA LEU A 98 0.32 9.61 4.09
C LEU A 98 1.55 8.97 3.43
N ILE A 99 2.71 9.56 3.69
CA ILE A 99 4.01 9.16 3.12
C ILE A 99 4.81 8.38 4.16
N ASN A 100 5.41 7.27 3.74
CA ASN A 100 6.18 6.34 4.57
C ASN A 100 5.32 5.73 5.68
N PHE A 101 4.15 5.20 5.35
CA PHE A 101 3.43 4.32 6.27
C PHE A 101 4.17 2.98 6.35
N THR A 102 4.93 2.80 7.42
CA THR A 102 5.90 1.69 7.63
C THR A 102 5.32 0.44 8.27
N GLY A 103 4.01 0.42 8.50
CA GLY A 103 3.33 -0.81 8.84
C GLY A 103 2.45 -0.76 10.07
N GLY A 104 2.07 -1.97 10.45
CA GLY A 104 0.81 -2.26 11.07
C GLY A 104 -0.28 -2.39 10.00
N ASP A 105 -1.05 -3.47 10.09
CA ASP A 105 -2.08 -3.76 9.10
C ASP A 105 -3.19 -2.72 9.17
N LEU A 106 -3.69 -2.28 8.01
CA LEU A 106 -4.71 -1.25 7.90
C LEU A 106 -5.85 -1.72 7.02
N ASP A 107 -7.03 -1.91 7.61
CA ASP A 107 -8.24 -2.28 6.89
C ASP A 107 -9.25 -1.15 6.99
N VAL A 108 -9.59 -0.53 5.86
CA VAL A 108 -10.61 0.53 5.78
C VAL A 108 -11.78 0.06 4.94
N ASN A 109 -12.92 -0.15 5.58
CA ASN A 109 -14.14 -0.61 4.95
C ASN A 109 -15.16 0.53 4.81
N MET A 110 -15.45 0.93 3.58
CA MET A 110 -16.29 2.07 3.21
C MET A 110 -17.10 1.81 1.93
N GLN A 111 -17.77 0.66 1.87
CA GLN A 111 -18.47 0.12 0.69
C GLN A 111 -19.46 1.07 -0.03
N LYS A 112 -19.95 2.11 0.63
CA LYS A 112 -20.89 3.10 0.04
C LYS A 112 -20.24 4.43 -0.32
N ALA A 113 -18.95 4.60 -0.05
CA ALA A 113 -18.21 5.85 -0.26
C ALA A 113 -17.16 5.73 -1.36
N THR A 114 -16.82 6.86 -1.96
CA THR A 114 -15.69 6.96 -2.89
C THR A 114 -14.42 7.23 -2.10
N LEU A 115 -13.39 6.43 -2.33
CA LEU A 115 -12.03 6.69 -1.85
C LEU A 115 -11.24 7.41 -2.94
N ARG A 116 -10.56 8.48 -2.56
CA ARG A 116 -9.64 9.23 -3.39
C ARG A 116 -8.24 9.14 -2.78
N LEU A 117 -7.38 8.34 -3.41
CA LEU A 117 -5.97 8.19 -3.06
C LEU A 117 -5.17 9.27 -3.78
N GLY A 118 -4.76 10.26 -3.01
CA GLY A 118 -4.05 11.44 -3.47
C GLY A 118 -4.99 12.61 -3.73
N GLN A 119 -4.38 13.79 -3.89
CA GLN A 119 -4.98 14.99 -4.48
C GLN A 119 -3.84 16.01 -4.60
N PHE A 120 -3.52 16.70 -3.50
CA PHE A 120 -2.42 17.64 -3.43
C PHE A 120 -1.06 16.95 -3.28
N ASN A 121 -1.04 15.76 -2.66
CA ASN A 121 0.16 14.93 -2.51
C ASN A 121 -0.20 13.46 -2.73
N GLY A 122 0.81 12.62 -2.93
CA GLY A 122 0.65 11.17 -3.05
C GLY A 122 0.61 10.45 -1.71
N ASN A 123 0.69 9.12 -1.76
CA ASN A 123 0.76 8.26 -0.58
C ASN A 123 1.82 7.17 -0.79
N SER A 124 2.37 6.65 0.30
CA SER A 124 3.22 5.47 0.23
C SER A 124 3.05 4.53 1.41
N PHE A 125 3.00 3.24 1.08
CA PHE A 125 2.82 2.13 2.02
C PHE A 125 4.02 1.21 1.91
N THR A 126 4.67 0.94 3.03
CA THR A 126 5.90 0.15 3.11
C THR A 126 5.94 -0.64 4.42
N SER A 127 7.02 -1.36 4.63
CA SER A 127 7.30 -2.09 5.87
C SER A 127 8.73 -1.81 6.32
N TYR A 128 9.06 -2.19 7.54
CA TYR A 128 10.45 -2.38 7.93
C TYR A 128 10.77 -3.85 8.09
N LYS A 129 11.93 -4.24 7.58
CA LYS A 129 12.52 -5.54 7.86
C LYS A 129 12.83 -5.63 9.35
N ASP A 130 12.23 -6.63 9.97
CA ASP A 130 12.40 -6.98 11.37
C ASP A 130 12.73 -8.48 11.49
N SER A 131 12.90 -8.98 12.70
CA SER A 131 13.26 -10.39 12.93
C SER A 131 12.16 -11.39 12.58
N ALA A 132 10.94 -10.94 12.28
CA ALA A 132 9.86 -11.81 11.83
C ALA A 132 9.54 -11.63 10.34
N ASP A 133 10.34 -10.83 9.63
CA ASP A 133 10.16 -10.51 8.21
C ASP A 133 8.70 -10.19 7.86
N ARG A 134 8.06 -9.33 8.67
CA ARG A 134 6.62 -9.04 8.54
C ARG A 134 6.28 -8.42 7.21
N THR A 135 5.03 -8.63 6.80
CA THR A 135 4.45 -8.00 5.61
C THR A 135 3.37 -7.01 6.05
N THR A 136 3.52 -5.74 5.67
CA THR A 136 2.45 -4.76 5.89
C THR A 136 1.29 -5.06 4.94
N ARG A 137 0.07 -5.23 5.47
CA ARG A 137 -1.13 -5.41 4.64
C ARG A 137 -2.04 -4.19 4.78
N VAL A 138 -2.33 -3.56 3.66
CA VAL A 138 -3.24 -2.41 3.58
C VAL A 138 -4.39 -2.78 2.67
N ASP A 139 -5.62 -2.70 3.19
CA ASP A 139 -6.85 -3.02 2.48
C ASP A 139 -7.80 -1.82 2.48
N PHE A 140 -8.21 -1.42 1.28
CA PHE A 140 -9.29 -0.46 1.08
C PHE A 140 -10.45 -1.13 0.36
N ASN A 141 -11.62 -1.12 0.98
CA ASN A 141 -12.85 -1.62 0.41
C ASN A 141 -13.85 -0.47 0.26
N ALA A 142 -14.06 0.02 -0.96
CA ALA A 142 -14.85 1.22 -1.25
C ALA A 142 -15.86 0.99 -2.37
N LYS A 143 -16.73 1.99 -2.61
CA LYS A 143 -17.61 2.00 -3.78
C LYS A 143 -16.83 2.23 -5.07
N ASN A 144 -16.03 3.29 -5.07
CA ASN A 144 -15.09 3.67 -6.14
C ASN A 144 -13.73 3.97 -5.50
N ILE A 145 -12.66 3.66 -6.22
CA ILE A 145 -11.30 4.08 -5.85
C ILE A 145 -10.71 4.91 -6.99
N LEU A 146 -10.34 6.15 -6.66
CA LEU A 146 -9.72 7.09 -7.58
C LEU A 146 -8.27 7.33 -7.14
N ILE A 147 -7.31 7.06 -8.02
CA ILE A 147 -5.88 7.30 -7.77
C ILE A 147 -5.47 8.53 -8.56
N ASP A 148 -5.34 9.67 -7.88
CA ASP A 148 -5.19 10.96 -8.56
C ASP A 148 -3.78 11.56 -8.46
N ASN A 149 -2.91 10.93 -7.70
CA ASN A 149 -1.52 11.35 -7.51
C ASN A 149 -0.62 10.10 -7.42
N PHE A 150 0.65 10.25 -7.03
CA PHE A 150 1.54 9.11 -6.89
C PHE A 150 1.10 8.17 -5.74
N LEU A 151 1.29 6.88 -5.96
CA LEU A 151 1.05 5.81 -5.00
C LEU A 151 2.23 4.84 -5.05
N GLU A 152 3.06 4.86 -4.02
CA GLU A 152 4.24 4.01 -3.95
C GLU A 152 4.02 2.84 -2.98
N ILE A 153 4.36 1.63 -3.43
CA ILE A 153 4.17 0.38 -2.67
C ILE A 153 5.53 -0.26 -2.40
N ASN A 154 5.82 -0.49 -1.13
CA ASN A 154 7.09 -0.94 -0.57
C ASN A 154 8.28 0.00 -0.84
N ASN A 155 8.02 1.32 -0.84
CA ASN A 155 9.04 2.32 -1.12
C ASN A 155 10.18 2.33 -0.09
N ARG A 156 11.34 2.85 -0.50
CA ARG A 156 12.43 3.18 0.41
C ARG A 156 12.04 4.35 1.29
N VAL A 157 12.20 4.18 2.61
CA VAL A 157 12.04 5.28 3.55
C VAL A 157 13.29 6.15 3.54
N GLY A 158 13.14 7.43 3.19
CA GLY A 158 14.19 8.44 3.23
C GLY A 158 15.43 8.06 2.42
N SER A 159 16.61 8.17 3.04
CA SER A 159 17.89 7.78 2.42
C SER A 159 17.99 6.27 2.19
N GLY A 160 17.25 5.47 2.96
CA GLY A 160 17.38 4.02 3.02
C GLY A 160 18.68 3.53 3.63
N ALA A 161 19.47 4.37 4.30
CA ALA A 161 20.70 3.95 4.97
C ALA A 161 20.42 3.09 6.21
N GLY A 162 19.33 3.36 6.92
CA GLY A 162 18.89 2.63 8.10
C GLY A 162 18.14 1.34 7.79
N ARG A 163 17.01 1.13 8.47
CA ARG A 163 16.16 -0.06 8.30
C ARG A 163 15.67 -0.17 6.85
N LYS A 164 15.76 -1.38 6.30
CA LYS A 164 15.35 -1.72 4.93
C LYS A 164 13.88 -2.11 4.89
N ALA A 165 13.25 -2.01 3.72
CA ALA A 165 11.88 -2.51 3.55
C ALA A 165 11.87 -4.04 3.52
N SER A 166 10.74 -4.65 3.92
CA SER A 166 10.49 -6.10 3.83
C SER A 166 9.57 -6.35 2.63
N SER A 167 8.30 -6.74 2.86
CA SER A 167 7.27 -6.79 1.82
C SER A 167 6.02 -6.01 2.23
N THR A 168 5.23 -5.61 1.23
CA THR A 168 3.96 -4.90 1.41
C THR A 168 2.92 -5.41 0.43
N VAL A 169 1.71 -5.67 0.92
CA VAL A 169 0.55 -6.03 0.11
C VAL A 169 -0.48 -4.90 0.23
N LEU A 170 -0.74 -4.21 -0.87
CA LEU A 170 -1.84 -3.26 -1.00
C LEU A 170 -3.01 -3.93 -1.73
N THR A 171 -4.18 -3.91 -1.14
CA THR A 171 -5.41 -4.46 -1.72
C THR A 171 -6.41 -3.33 -1.92
N LEU A 172 -6.81 -3.11 -3.17
CA LEU A 172 -7.83 -2.14 -3.55
C LEU A 172 -9.05 -2.91 -4.04
N GLN A 173 -10.15 -2.79 -3.29
CA GLN A 173 -11.43 -3.42 -3.60
C GLN A 173 -12.46 -2.33 -3.86
N ALA A 174 -13.06 -2.34 -5.05
CA ALA A 174 -14.09 -1.39 -5.44
C ALA A 174 -15.29 -2.12 -6.03
N SER A 175 -16.52 -1.72 -5.69
CA SER A 175 -17.70 -2.32 -6.31
C SER A 175 -17.95 -1.80 -7.73
N GLU A 176 -17.69 -0.52 -8.00
CA GLU A 176 -17.98 0.13 -9.29
C GLU A 176 -16.73 0.31 -10.18
N GLY A 177 -15.58 0.68 -9.61
CA GLY A 177 -14.40 0.92 -10.42
C GLY A 177 -13.18 1.37 -9.65
N ILE A 178 -12.01 1.01 -10.19
CA ILE A 178 -10.71 1.54 -9.80
C ILE A 178 -10.17 2.32 -11.00
N THR A 179 -9.99 3.63 -10.85
CA THR A 179 -9.46 4.47 -11.93
C THR A 179 -8.28 5.31 -11.46
N SER A 180 -7.42 5.71 -12.39
CA SER A 180 -6.37 6.68 -12.11
C SER A 180 -6.41 7.88 -13.04
N SER A 181 -5.91 9.03 -12.56
CA SER A 181 -5.66 10.20 -13.39
C SER A 181 -4.49 9.95 -14.34
N LYS A 182 -4.42 10.73 -15.43
CA LYS A 182 -3.30 10.64 -16.39
C LYS A 182 -1.93 10.98 -15.78
N ASN A 183 -1.93 11.76 -14.69
CA ASN A 183 -0.73 12.22 -14.01
C ASN A 183 -0.39 11.37 -12.77
N ALA A 184 -1.22 10.38 -12.44
CA ALA A 184 -0.93 9.46 -11.36
C ALA A 184 0.24 8.55 -11.75
N GLU A 185 1.05 8.19 -10.77
CA GLU A 185 2.08 7.18 -10.93
C GLU A 185 1.94 6.13 -9.84
N ILE A 186 1.77 4.88 -10.22
CA ILE A 186 1.71 3.76 -9.29
C ILE A 186 3.04 3.02 -9.39
N SER A 187 3.89 3.15 -8.37
CA SER A 187 5.23 2.56 -8.35
C SER A 187 5.30 1.38 -7.39
N LEU A 188 5.69 0.22 -7.90
CA LEU A 188 5.91 -1.00 -7.12
C LEU A 188 7.41 -1.28 -7.05
N TYR A 189 7.93 -1.34 -5.82
CA TYR A 189 9.32 -1.69 -5.53
C TYR A 189 9.46 -3.19 -5.25
N ASP A 190 10.68 -3.67 -5.01
CA ASP A 190 10.93 -5.04 -4.57
C ASP A 190 10.04 -5.40 -3.37
N GLY A 191 9.43 -6.59 -3.36
CA GLY A 191 8.53 -7.06 -2.31
C GLY A 191 7.12 -6.43 -2.32
N ALA A 192 6.77 -5.67 -3.35
CA ALA A 192 5.44 -5.06 -3.48
C ALA A 192 4.43 -5.96 -4.19
N THR A 193 3.24 -6.12 -3.60
CA THR A 193 2.08 -6.72 -4.25
C THR A 193 0.91 -5.75 -4.26
N LEU A 194 0.29 -5.55 -5.42
CA LEU A 194 -0.95 -4.79 -5.60
C LEU A 194 -2.06 -5.74 -6.04
N ASN A 195 -3.03 -6.00 -5.16
CA ASN A 195 -4.25 -6.75 -5.48
C ASN A 195 -5.35 -5.78 -5.90
N LEU A 196 -5.99 -6.05 -7.03
CA LEU A 196 -7.13 -5.29 -7.55
C LEU A 196 -8.35 -6.21 -7.63
N ALA A 197 -9.44 -5.81 -6.97
CA ALA A 197 -10.72 -6.50 -7.03
C ALA A 197 -11.81 -5.49 -7.37
N SER A 198 -12.36 -5.58 -8.58
CA SER A 198 -13.35 -4.61 -9.05
C SER A 198 -14.12 -5.13 -10.26
N SER A 199 -15.26 -4.53 -10.55
CA SER A 199 -15.93 -4.73 -11.83
C SER A 199 -15.17 -4.11 -13.00
N SER A 200 -14.39 -3.05 -12.77
CA SER A 200 -13.54 -2.42 -13.78
C SER A 200 -12.26 -1.81 -13.18
N VAL A 201 -11.17 -1.87 -13.95
CA VAL A 201 -9.89 -1.24 -13.61
C VAL A 201 -9.38 -0.46 -14.82
N LYS A 202 -9.15 0.84 -14.66
CA LYS A 202 -8.62 1.73 -15.71
C LYS A 202 -7.54 2.66 -15.16
N LEU A 203 -6.28 2.27 -15.33
CA LEU A 203 -5.12 3.03 -14.88
C LEU A 203 -4.57 3.86 -16.05
N MET A 204 -4.85 5.16 -16.05
CA MET A 204 -4.49 6.07 -17.15
C MET A 204 -3.06 6.63 -17.03
N GLY A 205 -2.57 6.76 -15.81
CA GLY A 205 -1.20 7.18 -15.51
C GLY A 205 -0.18 6.05 -15.69
N ASN A 206 1.07 6.32 -15.31
CA ASN A 206 2.14 5.33 -15.39
C ASN A 206 2.01 4.29 -14.28
N VAL A 207 2.09 3.03 -14.64
CA VAL A 207 2.25 1.92 -13.69
C VAL A 207 3.69 1.43 -13.83
N TRP A 208 4.50 1.58 -12.78
CA TRP A 208 5.91 1.21 -12.78
C TRP A 208 6.14 0.00 -11.89
N MET A 209 6.46 -1.14 -12.50
CA MET A 209 6.76 -2.38 -11.80
C MET A 209 8.26 -2.59 -11.71
N GLY A 210 8.78 -2.88 -10.52
CA GLY A 210 10.18 -3.22 -10.31
C GLY A 210 11.11 -2.01 -10.34
N ARG A 211 10.71 -0.92 -9.68
CA ARG A 211 11.51 0.32 -9.61
C ARG A 211 12.75 0.16 -8.73
N LEU A 212 13.82 0.91 -9.03
CA LEU A 212 15.06 0.90 -8.26
C LEU A 212 14.79 1.42 -6.83
N GLN A 213 14.88 0.51 -5.86
CA GLN A 213 14.55 0.82 -4.47
C GLN A 213 15.67 1.57 -3.76
N TYR A 214 16.93 1.24 -4.01
CA TYR A 214 18.09 1.84 -3.34
C TYR A 214 19.11 2.36 -4.36
N VAL A 215 19.67 3.54 -4.08
CA VAL A 215 20.67 4.14 -4.96
C VAL A 215 21.89 3.20 -5.09
N GLY A 216 22.28 2.90 -6.31
CA GLY A 216 23.44 2.05 -6.61
C GLY A 216 23.19 0.54 -6.50
N ALA A 217 21.97 0.10 -6.15
CA ALA A 217 21.61 -1.31 -6.03
C ALA A 217 21.11 -1.94 -7.34
N TYR A 218 21.79 -1.66 -8.45
CA TYR A 218 21.40 -2.01 -9.82
C TYR A 218 21.33 -3.53 -10.11
N LEU A 219 21.91 -4.34 -9.21
CA LEU A 219 21.90 -5.80 -9.32
C LEU A 219 20.90 -6.44 -8.34
N ALA A 220 20.17 -5.63 -7.57
CA ALA A 220 19.16 -6.14 -6.66
C ALA A 220 17.97 -6.68 -7.46
N PRO A 221 17.49 -7.90 -7.15
CA PRO A 221 16.19 -8.33 -7.64
C PRO A 221 15.11 -7.33 -7.24
N SER A 222 14.16 -7.09 -8.13
CA SER A 222 13.02 -6.20 -7.88
C SER A 222 11.74 -6.92 -8.24
N TYR A 223 11.32 -7.82 -7.35
CA TYR A 223 10.11 -8.62 -7.54
C TYR A 223 8.89 -7.78 -7.17
N SER A 224 7.98 -7.60 -8.13
CA SER A 224 6.70 -6.95 -7.89
C SER A 224 5.56 -7.73 -8.54
N THR A 225 4.36 -7.60 -7.99
CA THR A 225 3.17 -8.31 -8.49
C THR A 225 1.99 -7.34 -8.57
N ILE A 226 1.30 -7.34 -9.72
CA ILE A 226 -0.05 -6.79 -9.82
C ILE A 226 -0.99 -7.95 -10.09
N ASN A 227 -1.93 -8.17 -9.17
CA ASN A 227 -2.88 -9.26 -9.23
C ASN A 227 -4.29 -8.73 -9.52
N THR A 228 -4.78 -9.01 -10.72
CA THR A 228 -6.12 -8.65 -11.19
C THR A 228 -7.07 -9.84 -11.24
N SER A 229 -6.74 -10.96 -10.60
CA SER A 229 -7.55 -12.20 -10.64
C SER A 229 -8.99 -12.05 -10.15
N LYS A 230 -9.27 -11.02 -9.35
CA LYS A 230 -10.60 -10.69 -8.84
C LYS A 230 -11.28 -9.54 -9.61
N VAL A 231 -10.73 -9.14 -10.75
CA VAL A 231 -11.39 -8.19 -11.66
C VAL A 231 -12.33 -8.97 -12.57
N THR A 232 -13.62 -8.63 -12.54
CA THR A 232 -14.64 -9.37 -13.31
C THR A 232 -14.96 -8.76 -14.67
N GLY A 233 -14.55 -7.51 -14.92
CA GLY A 233 -14.74 -6.82 -16.20
C GLY A 233 -13.41 -6.39 -16.82
N GLU A 234 -13.36 -5.20 -17.42
CA GLU A 234 -12.18 -4.74 -18.16
C GLU A 234 -11.02 -4.34 -17.23
N VAL A 235 -9.82 -4.78 -17.60
CA VAL A 235 -8.55 -4.30 -17.06
C VAL A 235 -7.84 -3.51 -18.15
N ASN A 236 -7.58 -2.23 -17.90
CA ASN A 236 -6.94 -1.33 -18.85
C ASN A 236 -5.80 -0.56 -18.19
N PHE A 237 -4.57 -0.84 -18.61
CA PHE A 237 -3.38 -0.05 -18.25
C PHE A 237 -2.93 0.73 -19.47
N ASN A 238 -2.95 2.05 -19.35
CA ASN A 238 -2.61 2.94 -20.46
C ASN A 238 -1.09 3.05 -20.67
N HIS A 239 -0.30 2.98 -19.60
CA HIS A 239 1.16 2.98 -19.67
C HIS A 239 1.73 2.09 -18.56
N LEU A 240 2.50 1.07 -18.97
CA LEU A 240 3.21 0.15 -18.07
C LEU A 240 4.71 0.25 -18.33
N THR A 241 5.47 0.54 -17.28
CA THR A 241 6.94 0.51 -17.26
C THR A 241 7.38 -0.66 -16.39
N VAL A 242 8.33 -1.47 -16.87
CA VAL A 242 8.84 -2.64 -16.12
C VAL A 242 10.36 -2.56 -16.01
N GLY A 243 10.86 -2.66 -14.79
CA GLY A 243 12.25 -2.49 -14.45
C GLY A 243 12.68 -1.03 -14.36
N ASP A 244 13.74 -0.82 -13.61
CA ASP A 244 14.54 0.39 -13.52
C ASP A 244 15.93 -0.08 -13.07
N HIS A 245 16.96 0.70 -13.41
CA HIS A 245 18.37 0.28 -13.37
C HIS A 245 18.78 -0.50 -12.13
#